data_AF-A0A821CAJ6-F1
#
_entry.id   AF-A0A821CAJ6-F1
#
_cell.length_a   1.000
_cell.length_b   1.000
_cell.length_c   1.000
_cell.angle_alpha   90.00
_cell.angle_beta   90.00
_cell.angle_gamma   90.00
#
_symmetry.space_group_name_H-M   'P 1'
#
loop_
_entity.id
_entity.type
_entity.pdbx_description
1 polymer ?
#
loop_
_entity_poly.entity_id
_entity_poly.type
_entity_poly.pdbx_seq_one_letter_code
_entity_poly.pdbx_strand_id
1 'polypeptide(L)'
;MLNRQQTAFFLVAFFAWTLDAFDFFSVTLNIIEIGKTFNKSVAHITWGITVTLMLRSVGAIVFGIAGDRFGRKWPFVINIAFYATLEILT
;
A
#
# COMPACT_ATOMS: atom_id res chain seq x y z
N MET A 1 -7.19 -16.23 25.11
CA MET A 1 -5.76 -16.36 24.73
C MET A 1 -5.68 -16.48 23.21
N LEU A 2 -4.85 -15.68 22.55
CA LEU A 2 -4.62 -15.78 21.10
C LEU A 2 -3.88 -17.08 20.77
N ASN A 3 -4.39 -17.86 19.84
CA ASN A 3 -3.73 -19.07 19.35
C ASN A 3 -2.50 -18.68 18.49
N ARG A 4 -1.47 -19.53 18.40
CA ARG A 4 -0.26 -19.29 17.58
C ARG A 4 -0.57 -18.85 16.15
N GLN A 5 -1.61 -19.44 15.55
CA GLN A 5 -2.07 -19.08 14.20
C GLN A 5 -2.65 -17.66 14.12
N GLN A 6 -3.38 -17.20 15.14
CA GLN A 6 -3.95 -15.85 15.17
C GLN A 6 -2.85 -14.80 15.39
N THR A 7 -1.85 -15.11 16.22
CA THR A 7 -0.65 -14.28 16.37
C THR A 7 0.14 -14.19 15.07
N ALA A 8 0.28 -15.30 14.33
CA ALA A 8 0.93 -15.29 13.02
C ALA A 8 0.18 -14.39 12.01
N PHE A 9 -1.15 -14.47 11.93
CA PHE A 9 -1.93 -13.59 11.06
C PHE A 9 -1.81 -12.12 11.46
N PHE A 10 -1.78 -11.82 12.75
CA PHE A 10 -1.54 -10.47 13.24
C PHE A 10 -0.17 -9.95 12.82
N LEU A 11 0.89 -10.73 13.02
CA LEU A 11 2.25 -10.34 12.63
C LEU A 11 2.35 -10.10 11.13
N VAL A 12 1.79 -10.97 10.29
CA VAL A 12 1.78 -10.77 8.84
C VAL A 12 1.06 -9.48 8.45
N ALA A 13 -0.11 -9.22 9.04
CA ALA A 13 -0.85 -7.97 8.78
C ALA A 13 -0.07 -6.74 9.26
N PHE A 14 0.61 -6.84 10.39
CA PHE A 14 1.43 -5.77 10.95
C PHE A 14 2.65 -5.46 10.07
N PHE A 15 3.37 -6.49 9.60
CA PHE A 15 4.51 -6.32 8.70
C PHE A 15 4.06 -5.76 7.33
N ALA A 16 2.97 -6.28 6.76
CA ALA A 16 2.44 -5.76 5.50
C ALA A 16 2.06 -4.27 5.60
N TRP A 17 1.43 -3.87 6.70
CA TRP A 17 1.12 -2.46 6.96
C TRP A 17 2.37 -1.60 7.17
N THR A 18 3.39 -2.14 7.84
CA THR A 18 4.66 -1.45 8.06
C THR A 18 5.42 -1.20 6.75
N LEU A 19 5.43 -2.18 5.85
CA LEU A 19 6.05 -2.06 4.51
C LEU A 19 5.31 -0.99 3.67
N ASP A 20 3.98 -1.03 3.61
CA ASP A 20 3.16 -0.01 2.92
C ASP A 20 3.46 1.41 3.43
N ALA A 21 3.60 1.57 4.75
CA ALA A 21 3.96 2.86 5.34
C ALA A 21 5.38 3.28 4.99
N PHE A 22 6.35 2.35 5.02
CA PHE A 22 7.74 2.62 4.68
C PHE A 22 7.87 3.19 3.27
N ASP A 23 7.18 2.62 2.28
CA ASP A 23 7.25 3.07 0.89
C ASP A 23 6.64 4.46 0.69
N PHE A 24 5.50 4.73 1.34
CA PHE A 24 4.91 6.06 1.35
C PHE A 24 5.87 7.13 1.90
N PHE A 25 6.56 6.82 3.00
CA PHE A 25 7.53 7.75 3.59
C PHE A 25 8.80 7.88 2.74
N SER A 26 9.28 6.79 2.14
CA SER A 26 10.44 6.81 1.25
C SER A 26 10.23 7.79 0.09
N VAL A 27 9.06 7.75 -0.56
CA VAL A 27 8.71 8.69 -1.64
C VAL A 27 8.55 10.12 -1.10
N THR A 28 7.85 10.29 0.02
CA THR A 28 7.55 11.61 0.59
C THR A 28 8.81 12.35 1.06
N LEU A 29 9.80 11.63 1.60
CA LEU A 29 11.07 12.22 2.04
C LEU A 29 11.97 12.63 0.86
N ASN A 30 11.86 11.94 -0.28
CA ASN A 30 12.69 12.18 -1.46
C ASN A 30 12.02 13.04 -2.55
N ILE A 31 10.90 13.71 -2.24
CA ILE A 31 10.12 14.51 -3.23
C ILE A 31 10.98 15.50 -4.02
N ILE A 32 11.94 16.16 -3.36
CA ILE A 32 12.79 17.18 -4.00
C ILE A 32 13.72 16.55 -5.04
N GLU A 33 14.32 15.40 -4.72
CA GLU A 33 15.27 14.71 -5.59
C GLU A 33 14.54 14.06 -6.77
N ILE A 34 13.38 13.43 -6.52
CA ILE A 34 12.49 12.92 -7.55
C ILE A 34 12.07 14.06 -8.50
N GLY A 35 11.75 15.25 -7.97
CA GLY A 35 11.42 16.44 -8.77
C GLY A 35 12.53 16.86 -9.72
N LYS A 36 13.78 16.82 -9.26
CA LYS A 36 14.96 17.11 -10.09
C LYS A 36 15.15 16.07 -11.19
N THR A 37 15.04 14.79 -10.88
CA THR A 37 15.23 13.68 -11.83
C THR A 37 14.19 13.70 -12.96
N PHE A 38 12.92 13.97 -12.64
CA PHE A 38 11.84 14.02 -13.62
C PHE A 38 11.59 15.41 -14.22
N ASN A 39 12.39 16.42 -13.82
CA ASN A 39 12.21 17.82 -14.20
C ASN A 39 10.76 18.32 -14.01
N LYS A 40 10.15 17.94 -12.87
CA LYS A 40 8.79 18.30 -12.46
C LYS A 40 8.82 19.12 -11.19
N SER A 41 7.87 20.05 -11.06
CA SER A 41 7.71 20.80 -9.82
C SER A 41 7.29 19.88 -8.67
N VAL A 42 7.70 20.24 -7.45
CA VAL A 42 7.29 19.57 -6.21
C VAL A 42 5.76 19.43 -6.13
N ALA A 43 5.03 20.46 -6.57
CA ALA A 43 3.56 20.44 -6.60
C ALA A 43 2.98 19.29 -7.46
N HIS A 44 3.59 18.96 -8.60
CA HIS A 44 3.14 17.84 -9.43
C HIS A 44 3.38 16.49 -8.76
N ILE A 45 4.48 16.33 -8.02
CA ILE A 45 4.77 15.09 -7.27
C ILE A 45 3.82 14.95 -6.09
N THR A 46 3.62 16.01 -5.30
CA THR A 46 2.66 16.02 -4.19
C THR A 46 1.23 15.76 -4.66
N TRP A 47 0.88 16.24 -5.84
CA TRP A 47 -0.40 15.92 -6.46
C TRP A 47 -0.51 14.42 -6.78
N GLY A 48 0.53 13.80 -7.32
CA GLY A 48 0.60 12.36 -7.53
C GLY A 48 0.39 11.56 -6.23
N ILE A 49 1.06 11.95 -5.15
CA ILE A 49 0.90 11.34 -3.82
C ILE A 49 -0.55 11.47 -3.33
N THR A 50 -1.17 12.64 -3.53
CA THR A 50 -2.57 12.89 -3.14
C THR A 50 -3.53 11.98 -3.91
N VAL A 51 -3.33 11.81 -5.21
CA VAL A 51 -4.12 10.87 -6.04
C VAL A 51 -3.95 9.43 -5.54
N THR A 52 -2.74 9.01 -5.18
CA THR A 52 -2.48 7.69 -4.59
C THR A 52 -3.24 7.49 -3.26
N LEU A 53 -3.26 8.51 -2.39
CA LEU A 53 -4.01 8.48 -1.13
C LEU A 53 -5.53 8.41 -1.37
N MET A 54 -6.06 9.11 -2.38
CA MET A 54 -7.46 9.00 -2.75
C MET A 54 -7.81 7.60 -3.26
N LEU A 55 -6.93 7.02 -4.07
CA LEU A 55 -7.09 5.66 -4.57
C LEU A 55 -7.13 4.62 -3.44
N ARG A 56 -6.44 4.87 -2.30
CA ARG A 56 -6.51 4.01 -1.11
C ARG A 56 -7.94 3.84 -0.62
N SER A 57 -8.74 4.91 -0.56
CA SER A 57 -10.15 4.85 -0.16
C SER A 57 -10.99 4.06 -1.15
N VAL A 58 -10.75 4.24 -2.45
CA VAL A 58 -11.42 3.48 -3.52
C VAL A 58 -11.09 2.00 -3.40
N GLY A 59 -9.80 1.67 -3.23
CA GLY A 59 -9.33 0.31 -2.99
C GLY A 59 -9.94 -0.31 -1.74
N ALA A 60 -10.04 0.43 -0.63
CA ALA A 60 -10.65 -0.06 0.60
C ALA A 60 -12.14 -0.43 0.41
N ILE A 61 -12.89 0.33 -0.38
CA ILE A 61 -14.28 -0.01 -0.72
C ILE A 61 -14.35 -1.28 -1.57
N VAL A 62 -13.54 -1.34 -2.65
CA VAL A 62 -13.54 -2.48 -3.58
C VAL A 62 -13.10 -3.77 -2.89
N PHE A 63 -11.95 -3.75 -2.22
CA PHE A 63 -11.41 -4.90 -1.49
C PHE A 63 -12.20 -5.21 -0.21
N GLY A 64 -12.87 -4.22 0.38
CA GLY A 64 -13.81 -4.42 1.50
C GLY A 64 -15.02 -5.24 1.08
N ILE A 65 -15.70 -4.83 -0.01
CA ILE A 65 -16.83 -5.58 -0.58
C ILE A 65 -16.39 -6.97 -1.04
N ALA A 66 -15.20 -7.08 -1.64
CA ALA A 66 -14.64 -8.37 -2.01
C ALA A 66 -14.34 -9.26 -0.79
N GLY A 67 -13.88 -8.67 0.32
CA GLY A 67 -13.68 -9.33 1.61
C GLY A 67 -14.95 -9.93 2.19
N ASP A 68 -16.05 -9.19 2.10
CA ASP A 68 -17.36 -9.61 2.61
C ASP A 68 -17.97 -10.75 1.77
N ARG A 69 -17.72 -10.79 0.46
CA ARG A 69 -18.26 -11.83 -0.44
C ARG A 69 -17.38 -13.08 -0.60
N PHE A 70 -16.06 -12.92 -0.68
CA PHE A 70 -15.13 -14.01 -1.02
C PHE A 70 -14.27 -14.48 0.17
N GLY A 71 -14.46 -13.89 1.35
CA GLY A 71 -13.73 -14.20 2.57
C GLY A 71 -12.40 -13.45 2.68
N ARG A 72 -12.16 -12.82 3.84
CA ARG A 72 -11.08 -11.83 4.09
C ARG A 72 -9.64 -12.28 3.76
N LYS A 73 -9.36 -13.58 3.70
CA LYS A 73 -8.01 -14.12 3.46
C LYS A 73 -7.52 -13.87 2.03
N TRP A 74 -8.36 -14.14 1.02
CA TRP A 74 -7.94 -14.08 -0.38
C TRP A 74 -7.75 -12.64 -0.90
N PRO A 75 -8.64 -11.68 -0.60
CA PRO A 75 -8.44 -10.28 -0.98
C PRO A 75 -7.17 -9.68 -0.38
N PHE A 76 -6.82 -10.06 0.85
CA PHE A 76 -5.58 -9.60 1.49
C PHE A 76 -4.33 -10.13 0.76
N VAL A 77 -4.30 -11.43 0.43
CA VAL A 77 -3.17 -12.04 -0.29
C VAL A 77 -3.04 -11.46 -1.71
N ILE A 78 -4.16 -11.28 -2.42
CA ILE A 78 -4.17 -10.69 -3.77
C ILE A 78 -3.66 -9.26 -3.72
N ASN A 79 -4.09 -8.46 -2.74
CA ASN A 79 -3.65 -7.08 -2.60
C ASN A 79 -2.12 -6.98 -2.39
N ILE A 80 -1.56 -7.79 -1.49
CA ILE A 80 -0.12 -7.85 -1.26
C ILE A 80 0.63 -8.36 -2.50
N ALA A 81 0.12 -9.39 -3.17
CA ALA A 81 0.76 -9.92 -4.38
C ALA A 81 0.79 -8.87 -5.50
N PHE A 82 -0.29 -8.10 -5.64
CA PHE A 82 -0.36 -7.01 -6.61
C PHE A 82 0.67 -5.92 -6.28
N TYR A 83 0.74 -5.51 -5.01
CA TYR A 83 1.72 -4.56 -4.51
C TYR A 83 3.16 -5.00 -4.81
N ALA A 84 3.54 -6.20 -4.36
CA ALA A 84 4.88 -6.74 -4.55
C ALA A 84 5.27 -6.90 -6.03
N THR A 85 4.31 -7.29 -6.89
CA THR A 85 4.59 -7.44 -8.32
C THR A 85 4.86 -6.09 -8.98
N LEU A 86 4.11 -5.05 -8.62
CA LEU A 86 4.33 -3.69 -9.14
C LEU A 86 5.66 -3.10 -8.68
N GLU A 87 6.02 -3.33 -7.41
CA GLU A 87 7.28 -2.86 -6.83
C GLU A 87 8.50 -3.50 -7.52
N ILE A 88 8.44 -4.80 -7.83
CA ILE A 88 9.54 -5.50 -8.52
C ILE A 88 9.64 -5.11 -10.01
N LEU A 89 8.52 -4.78 -10.64
CA LEU A 89 8.48 -4.43 -12.07
C LEU A 89 8.91 -2.98 -12.36
N THR A 90 8.96 -2.12 -11.35
CA THR A 90 9.26 -0.68 -11.48
C THR A 90 10.71 -0.39 -11.10
#